data_AF-A0A542MYG7-F1
#
_entry.id   AF-A0A542MYG7-F1
#
_cell.length_a   1.000
_cell.length_b   1.000
_cell.length_c   1.000
_cell.angle_alpha   90.00
_cell.angle_beta   90.00
_cell.angle_gamma   90.00
#
_symmetry.space_group_name_H-M   'P 1'
#
loop_
_entity.id
_entity.type
_entity.pdbx_description
1 polymer ?
#
loop_
_entity_poly.entity_id
_entity_poly.type
_entity_poly.pdbx_seq_one_letter_code
_entity_poly.pdbx_strand_id
1 'polypeptide(L)'
;MPDQKDAVLIEQAKIQRMRLGSALLYGHIDERRTVNDHMKRLIGSIIVAAIACAVCAGISFVSQLLADQAAAREQANASGIVLPYAPEAL
;
A
#
# COMPACT_ATOMS: atom_id res chain seq x y z
N MET A 1 18.67 -53.86 9.96
CA MET A 1 19.00 -52.43 10.10
C MET A 1 18.28 -51.63 9.00
N PRO A 2 16.94 -51.41 9.12
CA PRO A 2 16.14 -50.69 8.13
C PRO A 2 16.26 -49.14 8.22
N ASP A 3 16.69 -48.59 9.35
CA ASP A 3 16.66 -47.13 9.64
C ASP A 3 17.57 -46.29 8.73
N GLN A 4 18.63 -46.89 8.19
CA GLN A 4 19.57 -46.18 7.32
C GLN A 4 18.96 -45.78 5.97
N LYS A 5 18.04 -46.59 5.44
CA LYS A 5 17.37 -46.29 4.16
C LYS A 5 16.41 -45.11 4.31
N ASP A 6 15.69 -45.05 5.42
CA ASP A 6 14.74 -43.98 5.72
C ASP A 6 15.46 -42.65 5.96
N ALA A 7 16.61 -42.70 6.64
CA ALA A 7 17.47 -41.53 6.83
C ALA A 7 17.93 -40.91 5.50
N VAL A 8 18.29 -41.74 4.50
CA VAL A 8 18.67 -41.25 3.17
C VAL A 8 17.49 -40.60 2.46
N LEU A 9 16.29 -41.20 2.52
CA LEU A 9 15.09 -40.62 1.90
C LEU A 9 14.70 -39.25 2.51
N ILE A 10 14.82 -39.11 3.83
CA ILE A 10 14.57 -37.85 4.54
C ILE A 10 15.57 -36.78 4.08
N GLU A 11 16.86 -37.12 4.00
CA GLU A 11 17.90 -36.21 3.50
C GLU A 11 17.65 -35.77 2.06
N GLN A 12 17.33 -36.70 1.16
CA GLN A 12 17.05 -36.40 -0.24
C GLN A 12 15.81 -35.50 -0.38
N ALA A 13 14.72 -35.81 0.34
CA ALA A 13 13.52 -34.99 0.34
C ALA A 13 13.78 -33.58 0.88
N LYS A 14 14.64 -33.45 1.90
CA LYS A 14 15.04 -32.16 2.46
C LYS A 14 15.83 -31.33 1.45
N ILE A 15 16.79 -31.93 0.75
CA ILE A 15 17.59 -31.25 -0.30
C ILE A 15 16.68 -30.81 -1.46
N GLN A 16 15.76 -31.68 -1.90
CA GLN A 16 14.84 -31.35 -2.99
C GLN A 16 13.88 -30.21 -2.61
N ARG A 17 13.35 -30.22 -1.38
CA ARG A 17 12.53 -29.10 -0.86
C ARG A 17 13.31 -27.80 -0.75
N MET A 18 14.57 -27.85 -0.32
CA MET A 18 15.43 -26.66 -0.26
C MET A 18 15.71 -26.08 -1.66
N ARG A 19 15.93 -26.95 -2.65
CA ARG A 19 16.14 -26.55 -4.06
C ARG A 19 14.87 -26.01 -4.72
N LEU A 20 13.71 -26.61 -4.42
CA LEU A 20 12.40 -26.11 -4.87
C LEU A 20 12.05 -24.80 -4.17
N GLY A 21 12.31 -24.70 -2.87
CA GLY A 21 12.08 -23.49 -2.08
C GLY A 21 12.92 -22.33 -2.59
N SER A 22 14.21 -22.54 -2.86
CA SER A 22 15.04 -21.50 -3.47
C SER A 22 14.62 -21.18 -4.91
N ALA A 23 14.23 -22.16 -5.72
CA ALA A 23 13.74 -21.93 -7.08
C ALA A 23 12.35 -21.28 -7.15
N LEU A 24 11.50 -21.45 -6.15
CA LEU A 24 10.22 -20.76 -6.05
C LEU A 24 10.40 -19.34 -5.49
N LEU A 25 11.31 -19.16 -4.54
CA LEU A 25 11.60 -17.86 -3.96
C LEU A 25 12.42 -16.97 -4.92
N TYR A 26 13.25 -17.56 -5.79
CA TYR A 26 14.10 -16.84 -6.75
C TYR A 26 13.76 -17.05 -8.24
N GLY A 27 12.85 -17.96 -8.61
CA GLY A 27 12.63 -18.34 -10.02
C GLY A 27 13.76 -19.20 -10.58
N HIS A 28 13.50 -19.88 -11.70
CA HIS A 28 14.43 -20.78 -12.41
C HIS A 28 15.82 -20.12 -12.65
N ILE A 29 16.90 -20.81 -12.26
CA ILE A 29 18.29 -20.34 -12.19
C ILE A 29 18.92 -20.00 -13.57
N ASP A 30 18.17 -20.10 -14.68
CA ASP A 30 18.63 -19.63 -16.00
C ASP A 30 18.71 -18.08 -16.06
N GLU A 31 18.08 -17.40 -15.10
CA GLU A 31 17.72 -15.99 -15.19
C GLU A 31 18.48 -15.08 -14.18
N ARG A 32 19.73 -15.39 -13.87
CA ARG A 32 20.48 -14.74 -12.77
C ARG A 32 20.70 -13.22 -12.93
N ARG A 33 20.64 -12.66 -14.14
CA ARG A 33 20.76 -11.20 -14.39
C ARG A 33 19.41 -10.48 -14.33
N THR A 34 18.36 -11.00 -14.97
CA THR A 34 17.06 -10.32 -15.04
C THR A 34 16.22 -10.54 -13.78
N VAL A 35 16.45 -11.60 -12.99
CA VAL A 35 15.84 -11.73 -11.64
C VAL A 35 16.26 -10.57 -10.73
N ASN A 36 17.51 -10.13 -10.79
CA ASN A 36 17.97 -9.01 -9.98
C ASN A 36 17.32 -7.68 -10.43
N ASP A 37 17.07 -7.50 -11.73
CA ASP A 37 16.37 -6.32 -12.25
C ASP A 37 14.88 -6.32 -11.91
N HIS A 38 14.20 -7.47 -12.06
CA HIS A 38 12.80 -7.61 -11.67
C HIS A 38 12.61 -7.45 -10.16
N MET A 39 13.52 -7.99 -9.34
CA MET A 39 13.46 -7.86 -7.88
C MET A 39 13.70 -6.41 -7.42
N LYS A 40 14.67 -5.71 -8.03
CA LYS A 40 14.87 -4.27 -7.80
C LYS A 40 13.65 -3.44 -8.21
N ARG A 41 13.02 -3.80 -9.33
CA ARG A 41 11.82 -3.12 -9.83
C ARG A 41 10.59 -3.42 -8.97
N LEU A 42 10.47 -4.62 -8.40
CA LEU A 42 9.44 -4.97 -7.42
C LEU A 42 9.60 -4.15 -6.13
N ILE A 43 10.80 -4.12 -5.55
CA ILE A 43 11.08 -3.32 -4.35
C ILE A 43 10.80 -1.84 -4.62
N GLY A 44 11.24 -1.32 -5.77
CA GLY A 44 10.91 0.04 -6.20
C GLY A 44 9.41 0.29 -6.29
N SER A 45 8.65 -0.63 -6.88
CA SER A 45 7.19 -0.51 -7.00
C SER A 45 6.47 -0.50 -5.65
N ILE A 46 6.94 -1.29 -4.69
CA ILE A 46 6.39 -1.35 -3.33
C ILE A 46 6.62 -0.01 -2.63
N ILE A 47 7.82 0.56 -2.75
CA ILE A 47 8.14 1.87 -2.17
C ILE A 47 7.26 2.97 -2.80
N VAL A 48 7.13 2.97 -4.13
CA VAL A 48 6.26 3.94 -4.83
C VAL A 48 4.81 3.81 -4.40
N ALA A 49 4.28 2.58 -4.29
CA ALA A 49 2.92 2.34 -3.82
C ALA A 49 2.71 2.83 -2.37
N ALA A 50 3.68 2.57 -1.49
CA ALA A 50 3.63 3.05 -0.11
C ALA A 50 3.62 4.59 -0.04
N ILE A 51 4.48 5.25 -0.83
CA ILE A 51 4.51 6.72 -0.93
C ILE A 51 3.18 7.25 -1.48
N ALA A 52 2.63 6.63 -2.53
CA ALA A 52 1.36 7.04 -3.11
C ALA A 52 0.23 6.97 -2.07
N CYS A 53 0.15 5.88 -1.29
CA CYS A 53 -0.82 5.75 -0.21
C CYS A 53 -0.65 6.85 0.86
N ALA A 54 0.59 7.12 1.28
CA ALA A 54 0.88 8.15 2.28
C ALA A 54 0.53 9.56 1.79
N VAL A 55 0.85 9.88 0.53
CA VAL A 55 0.53 11.18 -0.10
C VAL A 55 -0.97 11.35 -0.22
N CYS A 56 -1.71 10.35 -0.68
CA CYS A 56 -3.17 10.40 -0.78
C CYS A 56 -3.81 10.66 0.59
N ALA A 57 -3.38 9.95 1.64
CA ALA A 57 -3.90 10.16 2.99
C ALA A 57 -3.56 11.57 3.52
N GLY A 58 -2.34 12.06 3.29
CA GLY A 58 -1.92 13.40 3.70
C GLY A 58 -2.71 14.52 3.03
N ILE A 59 -2.92 14.45 1.71
CA ILE A 59 -3.69 15.46 0.97
C ILE A 59 -5.15 15.49 1.44
N SER A 60 -5.75 14.32 1.68
CA SER A 60 -7.13 14.23 2.18
C SER A 60 -7.27 14.96 3.53
N PHE A 61 -6.34 14.73 4.46
CA PHE A 61 -6.36 15.38 5.77
C PHE A 61 -6.21 16.91 5.69
N VAL A 62 -5.27 17.41 4.88
CA VAL A 62 -5.06 18.86 4.71
C VAL A 62 -6.26 19.52 4.04
N SER A 63 -6.84 18.87 3.02
CA SER A 63 -8.00 19.38 2.30
C SER A 63 -9.23 19.50 3.21
N GLN A 64 -9.46 18.49 4.07
CA GLN A 64 -10.55 18.53 5.06
C GLN A 64 -10.40 19.71 6.02
N LEU A 65 -9.18 19.94 6.54
CA LEU A 65 -8.91 21.03 7.48
C LEU A 65 -9.08 22.43 6.85
N LEU A 66 -8.74 22.57 5.58
CA LEU A 66 -8.98 23.81 4.82
C LEU A 66 -10.47 24.01 4.52
N ALA A 67 -11.18 22.93 4.16
CA ALA A 67 -12.61 22.97 3.88
C ALA A 67 -13.43 23.36 5.12
N ASP A 68 -13.09 22.82 6.30
CA ASP A 68 -13.77 23.19 7.56
C ASP A 68 -13.57 24.68 7.90
N GLN A 69 -12.36 25.22 7.68
CA GLN A 69 -12.09 26.65 7.87
C GLN A 69 -12.82 27.53 6.87
N ALA A 70 -12.91 27.09 5.61
CA ALA A 70 -13.67 27.79 4.57
C ALA A 70 -15.16 27.80 4.90
N ALA A 71 -15.72 26.65 5.29
CA ALA A 71 -17.13 26.52 5.69
C ALA A 71 -17.45 27.37 6.93
N ALA A 72 -16.59 27.42 7.93
CA ALA A 72 -16.77 28.29 9.10
C ALA A 72 -16.74 29.79 8.73
N ARG A 73 -15.85 30.20 7.82
CA ARG A 73 -15.80 31.58 7.29
C ARG A 73 -17.04 31.90 6.46
N GLU A 74 -17.53 30.95 5.67
CA GLU A 74 -18.71 31.12 4.84
C GLU A 74 -19.97 31.22 5.69
N GLN A 75 -20.09 30.42 6.76
CA GLN A 75 -21.17 30.56 7.74
C GLN A 75 -21.10 31.91 8.49
N ALA A 76 -19.91 32.38 8.89
CA ALA A 76 -19.75 33.69 9.50
C ALA A 76 -20.13 34.83 8.54
N ASN A 77 -19.83 34.69 7.24
CA ASN A 77 -20.19 35.67 6.21
C ASN A 77 -21.70 35.61 5.87
N ALA A 78 -22.28 34.42 5.78
CA ALA A 78 -23.71 34.21 5.55
C ALA A 78 -24.56 34.74 6.71
N SER A 79 -24.04 34.69 7.95
CA SER A 79 -24.68 35.26 9.14
C SER A 79 -24.73 36.80 9.12
N GLY A 80 -23.90 37.45 8.29
CA GLY A 80 -23.89 38.90 8.10
C GLY A 80 -24.86 39.43 7.03
N ILE A 81 -25.54 38.56 6.28
CA ILE A 81 -26.43 38.93 5.16
C ILE A 81 -27.80 38.24 5.29
N VAL A 82 -28.38 38.27 6.49
CA VAL A 82 -29.81 37.96 6.69
C VAL A 82 -30.45 39.07 7.52
N LEU A 83 -30.86 40.14 6.85
CA LEU A 83 -32.00 40.93 7.31
C LEU A 83 -33.30 40.15 6.99
N PRO A 84 -34.28 40.13 7.91
CA PRO A 84 -35.56 39.49 7.68
C PRO A 84 -36.34 40.30 6.64
N TYR A 85 -36.69 39.68 5.51
CA TYR A 85 -37.78 40.22 4.70
C TYR A 85 -39.07 39.99 5.50
N ALA A 86 -39.62 41.06 6.06
CA ALA A 86 -41.00 41.11 6.52
C ALA A 86 -41.84 41.79 5.42
N PRO A 87 -42.66 41.03 4.69
CA PRO A 87 -43.85 41.53 4.00
C PRO A 87 -45.06 40.94 4.77
N GLU A 88 -46.06 41.67 5.24
CA GLU A 88 -46.58 42.96 4.86
C GLU A 88 -47.27 43.57 6.08
N ALA A 89 -47.13 44.88 6.23
CA ALA A 89 -48.10 45.69 6.94
C ALA A 89 -48.93 46.41 5.87
N LEU A 90 -50.09 45.87 5.51
CA LEU A 90 -51.37 46.59 5.34
C LEU A 90 -52.51 45.60 5.01
#